data_AF-A0A3M1QAN2-F1
#
_entry.id   AF-A0A3M1QAN2-F1
#
_cell.length_a   1.000
_cell.length_b   1.000
_cell.length_c   1.000
_cell.angle_alpha   90.00
_cell.angle_beta   90.00
_cell.angle_gamma   90.00
#
_symmetry.space_group_name_H-M   'P 1'
#
loop_
_entity.id
_entity.type
_entity.pdbx_description
1 polymer ?
#
loop_
_entity_poly.entity_id
_entity_poly.type
_entity_poly.pdbx_seq_one_letter_code
_entity_poly.pdbx_strand_id
1 'polypeptide(L)'
;MGTSTAQNPTYVYTTPGTYLVTLTVSGPGGTATFTATVIVNAALPPPPPPASDADLQLSKNASVTNITTGSTFDYTLTVTNNGPLDATGVVISDTLPAQVRFVSSATCSAAGSAVTCNVGALNNGASSVHTVTV
;
A
#
# COMPACT_ATOMS: atom_id res chain seq x y z
N MET A 1 -11.18 -31.08 -24.92
CA MET A 1 -10.33 -32.20 -25.37
C MET A 1 -10.42 -32.26 -26.88
N GLY A 2 -9.38 -31.82 -27.60
CA GLY A 2 -9.28 -31.99 -29.05
C GLY A 2 -8.50 -33.27 -29.36
N THR A 3 -8.97 -34.09 -30.29
CA THR A 3 -8.21 -35.21 -30.83
C THR A 3 -7.64 -34.81 -32.19
N SER A 4 -6.43 -35.28 -32.53
CA SER A 4 -5.81 -35.01 -33.83
C SER A 4 -5.13 -36.27 -34.37
N THR A 5 -5.26 -36.48 -35.68
CA THR A 5 -4.61 -37.56 -36.44
C THR A 5 -3.46 -37.04 -37.31
N ALA A 6 -3.11 -35.75 -37.19
CA ALA A 6 -2.01 -35.15 -37.93
C ALA A 6 -0.65 -35.55 -37.34
N GLN A 7 0.38 -35.68 -38.18
CA GLN A 7 1.76 -35.79 -37.72
C GLN A 7 2.20 -34.41 -37.19
N ASN A 8 2.62 -34.33 -35.93
CA ASN A 8 3.00 -33.10 -35.19
C ASN A 8 1.85 -32.09 -34.94
N PRO A 9 0.77 -32.48 -34.26
CA PRO A 9 -0.32 -31.55 -33.95
C PRO A 9 0.12 -30.53 -32.89
N THR A 10 -0.16 -29.25 -33.14
CA THR A 10 0.00 -28.19 -32.13
C THR A 10 -1.33 -27.94 -31.46
N TYR A 11 -1.37 -27.93 -30.12
CA TYR A 11 -2.54 -27.57 -29.33
C TYR A 11 -2.18 -26.41 -28.39
N VAL A 12 -2.98 -25.35 -28.41
CA VAL A 12 -2.82 -24.19 -27.51
C VAL A 12 -3.79 -24.34 -26.34
N TYR A 13 -3.27 -24.39 -25.13
CA TYR A 13 -4.08 -24.40 -23.91
C TYR A 13 -4.38 -22.97 -23.47
N THR A 14 -5.66 -22.59 -23.45
CA THR A 14 -6.09 -21.22 -23.09
C THR A 14 -6.53 -21.08 -21.63
N THR A 15 -6.68 -22.19 -20.92
CA THR A 15 -7.09 -22.22 -19.51
C THR A 15 -6.02 -22.91 -18.67
N PRO A 16 -5.69 -22.38 -17.49
CA PRO A 16 -4.82 -23.08 -16.54
C PRO A 16 -5.43 -24.40 -16.11
N GLY A 17 -4.61 -25.43 -15.95
CA GLY A 17 -5.06 -26.75 -15.55
C GLY A 17 -4.09 -27.86 -15.93
N THR A 18 -4.38 -29.06 -15.44
CA THR A 18 -3.66 -30.27 -15.80
C THR A 18 -4.38 -30.97 -16.93
N TYR A 19 -3.68 -31.16 -18.03
CA TYR A 19 -4.20 -31.83 -19.22
C TYR A 19 -3.51 -33.16 -19.42
N LEU A 20 -4.31 -34.19 -19.69
CA LEU A 20 -3.79 -35.49 -20.10
C LEU A 20 -3.75 -35.55 -21.62
N VAL A 21 -2.55 -35.64 -22.19
CA VAL A 21 -2.35 -35.82 -23.62
C VAL A 21 -2.13 -37.30 -23.89
N THR A 22 -2.98 -37.89 -24.71
CA THR A 22 -2.86 -39.29 -25.13
C THR A 22 -2.49 -39.35 -26.60
N LEU A 23 -1.39 -40.02 -26.91
CA LEU A 23 -0.98 -40.35 -28.27
C LEU A 23 -1.27 -41.83 -28.51
N THR A 24 -1.96 -42.15 -29.61
CA THR A 24 -2.27 -43.54 -30.00
C THR A 24 -1.66 -43.83 -31.36
N VAL A 25 -0.91 -44.93 -31.46
CA VAL A 25 -0.35 -45.44 -32.71
C VAL A 25 -0.98 -46.80 -32.98
N SER A 26 -1.53 -47.03 -34.18
CA SER A 26 -2.19 -48.29 -34.56
C SER A 26 -1.66 -48.82 -35.89
N GLY A 27 -1.46 -50.13 -35.98
CA GLY A 27 -1.09 -50.83 -37.21
C GLY A 27 -1.58 -52.29 -37.23
N PRO A 28 -1.24 -53.07 -38.27
CA PRO A 28 -1.69 -54.46 -38.43
C PRO A 28 -1.31 -55.40 -37.28
N GLY A 29 -0.30 -55.03 -36.48
CA GLY A 29 0.17 -55.76 -35.31
C GLY A 29 -0.36 -55.27 -33.96
N GLY A 30 -1.30 -54.32 -33.94
CA GLY A 30 -1.93 -53.80 -32.71
C GLY A 30 -1.80 -52.29 -32.52
N THR A 31 -2.11 -51.83 -31.31
CA THR A 31 -2.11 -50.41 -30.92
C THR A 31 -1.21 -50.17 -29.71
N ALA A 32 -0.45 -49.09 -29.72
CA ALA A 32 0.32 -48.59 -28.58
C ALA A 32 -0.16 -47.18 -28.20
N THR A 33 -0.27 -46.91 -26.90
CA THR A 33 -0.66 -45.59 -26.38
C THR A 33 0.41 -45.03 -25.46
N PHE A 34 0.65 -43.73 -25.53
CA PHE A 34 1.49 -42.99 -24.61
C PHE A 34 0.70 -41.83 -24.01
N THR A 35 0.77 -41.66 -22.69
CA THR A 35 0.10 -40.57 -21.97
C THR A 35 1.12 -39.66 -21.31
N ALA A 36 0.98 -38.34 -21.53
CA ALA A 36 1.78 -37.31 -20.85
C ALA A 36 0.86 -36.32 -20.14
N THR A 37 1.28 -35.87 -18.97
CA THR A 37 0.63 -34.78 -18.23
C THR A 37 1.26 -33.46 -18.64
N VAL A 38 0.43 -32.54 -19.12
CA VAL A 38 0.81 -31.15 -19.38
C VAL A 38 0.18 -30.28 -18.29
N ILE A 39 1.01 -29.59 -17.52
CA ILE A 39 0.54 -28.64 -16.51
C ILE A 39 0.62 -27.24 -17.14
N VAL A 40 -0.52 -26.57 -17.23
CA VAL A 40 -0.63 -25.20 -17.73
C VAL A 40 -0.90 -24.31 -16.54
N ASN A 41 0.10 -23.51 -16.17
CA ASN A 41 0.01 -22.61 -15.03
C ASN A 41 -0.87 -21.41 -15.38
N ALA A 42 -1.53 -20.85 -14.36
CA ALA A 42 -2.16 -19.55 -14.49
C ALA A 42 -1.09 -18.48 -14.73
N ALA A 43 -1.39 -17.54 -15.62
CA ALA A 43 -0.61 -16.33 -15.68
C ALA A 43 -0.72 -15.61 -14.33
N LEU A 44 0.40 -15.10 -13.82
CA LEU A 44 0.38 -14.23 -12.66
C LEU A 44 -0.42 -12.97 -13.01
N PRO A 45 -1.22 -12.41 -12.08
CA PRO A 45 -1.82 -11.12 -12.29
C PRO A 45 -0.72 -10.07 -12.52
N PRO A 46 -0.99 -9.03 -13.34
CA PRO A 46 -0.04 -7.93 -13.50
C PRO A 46 0.22 -7.26 -12.15
N PRO A 47 1.46 -6.79 -11.88
CA PRO A 47 1.75 -6.04 -10.67
C PRO A 47 0.91 -4.76 -10.62
N PRO A 48 0.51 -4.29 -9.41
CA PRO A 48 -0.16 -3.00 -9.28
C PRO A 48 0.72 -1.87 -9.81
N PRO A 49 0.14 -0.82 -10.41
CA PRO A 49 0.89 0.34 -10.84
C PRO A 49 1.60 1.00 -9.64
N PRO A 50 2.78 1.63 -9.84
CA PRO A 50 3.43 2.39 -8.78
C PRO A 50 2.50 3.50 -8.28
N ALA A 51 2.55 3.77 -6.98
CA ALA A 51 1.96 4.99 -6.44
C ALA A 51 2.51 6.20 -7.21
N SER A 52 1.66 7.20 -7.45
CA SER A 52 2.00 8.37 -8.27
C SER A 52 1.49 9.67 -7.66
N ASP A 53 1.27 9.67 -6.35
CA ASP A 53 0.81 10.82 -5.59
C ASP A 53 1.64 11.01 -4.33
N ALA A 54 1.52 12.17 -3.68
CA ALA A 54 2.04 12.36 -2.33
C ALA A 54 1.24 11.50 -1.34
N ASP A 55 1.91 10.99 -0.30
CA ASP A 55 1.28 10.17 0.74
C ASP A 55 1.67 10.75 2.11
N LEU A 56 0.76 11.51 2.70
CA LEU A 56 1.01 12.22 3.95
C LEU A 56 0.55 11.37 5.15
N GLN A 57 1.50 11.05 6.01
CA GLN A 57 1.24 10.38 7.28
C GLN A 57 1.48 11.34 8.43
N LEU A 58 0.50 11.44 9.34
CA LEU A 58 0.59 12.25 10.56
C LEU A 58 0.67 11.36 11.80
N SER A 59 1.57 11.71 12.72
CA SER A 59 1.67 11.12 14.05
C SER A 59 1.61 12.23 15.12
N LYS A 60 0.94 11.93 16.23
CA LYS A 60 0.83 12.82 17.40
C LYS A 60 1.22 12.03 18.64
N ASN A 61 2.21 12.52 19.38
CA ASN A 61 2.67 11.90 20.60
C ASN A 61 2.69 12.90 21.76
N ALA A 62 2.17 12.50 22.93
CA ALA A 62 2.30 13.29 24.15
C ALA A 62 3.66 13.01 24.80
N SER A 63 4.29 14.02 25.40
CA SER A 63 5.54 13.86 26.14
C SER A 63 5.37 13.08 27.45
N VAL A 64 4.14 12.94 27.93
CA VAL A 64 3.79 12.24 29.17
C VAL A 64 2.57 11.34 28.97
N THR A 65 2.52 10.25 29.72
CA THR A 65 1.35 9.35 29.78
C THR A 65 0.43 9.65 30.96
N ASN A 66 0.96 10.32 31.99
CA ASN A 66 0.23 10.72 33.18
C ASN A 66 0.60 12.17 33.49
N ILE A 67 -0.41 13.00 33.80
CA ILE A 67 -0.18 14.40 34.13
C ILE A 67 -1.04 14.80 35.33
N THR A 68 -0.48 15.63 36.19
CA THR A 68 -1.21 16.24 37.31
C THR A 68 -2.04 17.41 36.79
N THR A 69 -3.27 17.53 37.28
CA THR A 69 -4.14 18.67 36.94
C THR A 69 -3.43 20.01 37.19
N GLY A 70 -3.41 20.87 36.17
CA GLY A 70 -2.77 22.19 36.23
C GLY A 70 -1.32 22.22 35.74
N SER A 71 -0.70 21.07 35.45
CA SER A 71 0.59 21.01 34.75
C SER A 71 0.40 21.08 33.24
N THR A 72 1.44 21.54 32.53
CA THR A 72 1.49 21.56 31.08
C THR A 72 2.32 20.42 30.54
N PHE A 73 2.07 20.01 29.30
CA PHE A 73 2.89 19.04 28.58
C PHE A 73 2.91 19.33 27.08
N ASP A 74 3.76 18.60 26.37
CA ASP A 74 3.99 18.82 24.95
C ASP A 74 3.36 17.71 24.10
N TYR A 75 2.70 18.11 23.03
CA TYR A 75 2.41 17.26 21.89
C TYR A 75 3.45 17.47 20.80
N THR A 76 4.05 16.38 20.35
CA THR A 76 4.89 16.32 19.16
C THR A 76 4.06 15.82 18.00
N LEU A 77 3.86 16.68 17.01
CA LEU A 77 3.19 16.40 15.74
C LEU A 77 4.26 16.17 14.67
N THR A 78 4.28 15.00 14.06
CA THR A 78 5.20 14.67 12.97
C THR A 78 4.39 14.34 11.73
N VAL A 79 4.59 15.09 10.66
CA VAL A 79 4.06 14.77 9.34
C VAL A 79 5.18 14.31 8.42
N THR A 80 4.96 13.23 7.69
CA THR A 80 5.92 12.64 6.76
C THR A 80 5.26 12.43 5.41
N ASN A 81 5.95 12.75 4.32
CA ASN A 81 5.53 12.40 2.97
C ASN A 81 6.21 11.10 2.53
N ASN A 82 5.48 9.99 2.63
CA ASN A 82 5.92 8.66 2.18
C ASN A 82 5.66 8.42 0.69
N GLY A 83 5.03 9.38 0.01
CA GLY A 83 4.64 9.25 -1.38
C GLY A 83 5.80 9.57 -2.32
N PRO A 84 5.77 9.06 -3.56
CA PRO A 84 6.81 9.32 -4.55
C PRO A 84 6.87 10.77 -5.06
N LEU A 85 5.82 11.58 -4.83
CA LEU A 85 5.75 12.99 -5.23
C LEU A 85 5.85 13.95 -4.05
N ASP A 86 6.32 15.17 -4.31
CA ASP A 86 6.35 16.25 -3.33
C ASP A 86 4.94 16.76 -3.01
N ALA A 87 4.66 17.02 -1.73
CA ALA A 87 3.42 17.63 -1.28
C ALA A 87 3.57 19.15 -1.17
N THR A 88 2.51 19.90 -1.49
CA THR A 88 2.47 21.36 -1.33
C THR A 88 1.20 21.78 -0.60
N GLY A 89 1.26 22.92 0.10
CA GLY A 89 0.12 23.42 0.86
C GLY A 89 -0.28 22.54 2.05
N VAL A 90 0.67 21.79 2.63
CA VAL A 90 0.42 20.90 3.76
C VAL A 90 0.09 21.73 5.01
N VAL A 91 -1.03 21.40 5.64
CA VAL A 91 -1.51 22.03 6.87
C VAL A 91 -1.96 20.95 7.84
N ILE A 92 -1.48 21.00 9.08
CA ILE A 92 -1.95 20.14 10.17
C ILE A 92 -3.07 20.88 10.89
N SER A 93 -4.23 20.25 11.00
CA SER A 93 -5.36 20.75 11.79
C SER A 93 -5.67 19.77 12.92
N ASP A 94 -5.56 20.23 14.16
CA ASP A 94 -5.77 19.44 15.37
C ASP A 94 -6.83 20.12 16.25
N THR A 95 -7.74 19.33 16.82
CA THR A 95 -8.73 19.86 17.77
C THR A 95 -8.41 19.33 19.15
N LEU A 96 -8.00 20.23 20.04
CA LEU A 96 -7.65 19.88 21.41
C LEU A 96 -8.90 19.43 22.19
N PRO A 97 -8.83 18.33 22.95
CA PRO A 97 -9.89 17.93 23.87
C PRO A 97 -10.21 19.03 24.87
N ALA A 98 -11.45 19.08 25.37
CA ALA A 98 -11.90 20.12 26.30
C ALA A 98 -11.12 20.17 27.64
N GLN A 99 -10.36 19.12 27.97
CA GLN A 99 -9.56 19.03 29.20
C GLN A 99 -8.18 19.71 29.09
N VAL A 100 -7.72 20.05 27.88
CA VAL A 100 -6.42 20.69 27.65
C VAL A 100 -6.60 22.00 26.90
N ARG A 101 -5.68 22.94 27.07
CA ARG A 101 -5.77 24.27 26.46
C ARG A 101 -4.43 24.62 25.85
N PHE A 102 -4.43 25.09 24.61
CA PHE A 102 -3.22 25.61 23.98
C PHE A 102 -2.51 26.65 24.87
N VAL A 103 -1.23 26.42 25.15
CA VAL A 103 -0.37 27.33 25.90
C VAL A 103 0.56 28.05 24.94
N SER A 104 1.32 27.31 24.13
CA SER A 104 2.26 27.87 23.18
C SER A 104 2.66 26.88 22.08
N SER A 105 3.15 27.42 20.98
CA SER A 105 3.87 26.69 19.94
C SER A 105 4.72 27.70 19.17
N ALA A 106 5.88 27.24 18.67
CA ALA A 106 6.74 28.08 17.82
C ALA A 106 6.23 28.17 16.37
N THR A 107 5.48 27.18 15.92
CA THR A 107 5.16 26.96 14.49
C THR A 107 3.68 26.72 14.23
N CYS A 108 2.87 26.60 15.28
CA CYS A 108 1.42 26.44 15.20
C CYS A 108 0.71 27.63 15.84
N SER A 109 -0.51 27.89 15.39
CA SER A 109 -1.41 28.89 15.95
C SER A 109 -2.69 28.23 16.46
N ALA A 110 -3.36 28.83 17.44
CA ALA A 110 -4.59 28.31 18.00
C ALA A 110 -5.73 29.34 17.97
N ALA A 111 -6.92 28.90 17.59
CA ALA A 111 -8.17 29.64 17.69
C ALA A 111 -9.16 28.83 18.53
N GLY A 112 -9.28 29.19 19.81
CA GLY A 112 -10.02 28.37 20.78
C GLY A 112 -9.32 27.02 21.00
N SER A 113 -10.02 25.92 20.73
CA SER A 113 -9.47 24.56 20.81
C SER A 113 -8.85 24.05 19.50
N ALA A 114 -9.01 24.79 18.40
CA ALA A 114 -8.47 24.40 17.11
C ALA A 114 -7.02 24.89 16.97
N VAL A 115 -6.08 23.97 16.76
CA VAL A 115 -4.66 24.24 16.51
C VAL A 115 -4.36 23.98 15.05
N THR A 116 -3.72 24.94 14.39
CA THR A 116 -3.34 24.85 12.98
C THR A 116 -1.83 25.08 12.84
N CYS A 117 -1.14 24.16 12.17
CA CYS A 117 0.28 24.27 11.84
C CYS A 117 0.45 24.32 10.32
N ASN A 118 0.99 25.41 9.80
CA ASN A 118 1.24 25.57 8.37
C ASN A 118 2.61 24.96 8.04
N VAL A 119 2.61 23.78 7.43
CA VAL A 119 3.84 23.05 7.08
C VAL A 119 4.38 23.53 5.73
N GLY A 120 3.49 23.85 4.78
CA GLY A 120 3.87 24.34 3.46
C GLY A 120 4.24 23.21 2.51
N ALA A 121 5.44 23.26 1.93
CA ALA A 121 5.92 22.19 1.04
C ALA A 121 6.61 21.08 1.84
N LEU A 122 6.33 19.83 1.50
CA LEU A 122 6.96 18.66 2.10
C LEU A 122 7.40 17.70 1.00
N ASN A 123 8.70 17.71 0.72
CA ASN A 123 9.30 16.90 -0.33
C ASN A 123 9.12 15.40 -0.06
N ASN A 124 9.20 14.57 -1.08
CA ASN A 124 9.22 13.11 -0.96
C ASN A 124 10.27 12.66 0.07
N GLY A 125 9.85 11.82 1.03
CA GLY A 125 10.66 11.27 2.10
C GLY A 125 10.97 12.27 3.22
N ALA A 126 10.57 13.53 3.10
CA ALA A 126 10.80 14.53 4.12
C ALA A 126 9.78 14.41 5.27
N SER A 127 10.21 14.82 6.45
CA SER A 127 9.36 14.95 7.63
C SER A 127 9.45 16.36 8.21
N SER A 128 8.32 16.88 8.68
CA SER A 128 8.25 18.11 9.47
C SER A 128 7.76 17.77 10.87
N VAL A 129 8.36 18.40 11.87
CA VAL A 129 8.05 18.18 13.28
C VAL A 129 7.64 19.51 13.92
N HIS A 130 6.50 19.48 14.62
CA HIS A 130 5.93 20.62 15.32
C HIS A 130 5.64 20.27 16.77
N THR A 131 5.95 21.18 17.68
CA THR A 131 5.67 21.02 19.11
C THR A 131 4.57 21.97 19.54
N VAL A 132 3.58 21.45 20.27
CA VAL A 132 2.45 22.21 20.82
C VAL A 132 2.38 21.94 22.31
N THR A 133 2.57 22.97 23.13
CA THR A 133 2.42 22.90 24.58
C THR A 133 0.97 23.18 24.97
N VAL A 134 0.39 22.31 25.80
CA VAL A 134 -1.00 22.38 26.29
C VAL A 134 -1.10 22.24 27.80
#